data_AF-A0A6I9QKV0-F1
#
_entry.id   AF-A0A6I9QKV0-F1
#
_cell.length_a   1.000
_cell.length_b   1.000
_cell.length_c   1.000
_cell.angle_alpha   90.00
_cell.angle_beta   90.00
_cell.angle_gamma   90.00
#
_symmetry.space_group_name_H-M   'P 1'
#
loop_
_entity.id
_entity.type
_entity.pdbx_description
1 polymer ?
#
loop_
_entity_poly.entity_id
_entity_poly.type
_entity_poly.pdbx_seq_one_letter_code
_entity_poly.pdbx_strand_id
1 'polypeptide(L)'
;MLQDKVAVVTGAGRGIGRDIALMMAAQGAKVVVNDIGASVGGEGNDASHGQQVVNEIKAAGGQAVLSTDSVSTWPTANRIIECAADTFGRIDIVVNNAGILRDRLFFNMSPEEWSAVIDVHLNGSFFTSRAAAPHFKTQKSGAYVHMTSTSGLIGNLGQANYAAAKLGIVAMSRHIAGDMQRYNIAPMATFLASDAAADVTAQIFAVRGNEIFLMSQSRPIRGMHTAEGWTPETIAERVLPAMKQNFYPLESSNIVFSWDPV
;
A
#
# COMPACT_ATOMS: atom_id res chain seq x y z
N MET A 1 -22.41 6.22 -11.08
CA MET A 1 -21.83 6.76 -9.82
C MET A 1 -20.46 7.43 -10.00
N LEU A 2 -19.71 7.13 -11.07
CA LEU A 2 -18.38 7.69 -11.33
C LEU A 2 -18.38 8.68 -12.50
N GLN A 3 -19.52 9.35 -12.74
CA GLN A 3 -19.70 10.25 -13.88
C GLN A 3 -18.59 11.31 -13.92
N ASP A 4 -17.95 11.41 -15.08
CA ASP A 4 -16.86 12.35 -15.40
C ASP A 4 -15.58 12.19 -14.57
N LYS A 5 -15.46 11.13 -13.76
CA LYS A 5 -14.23 10.79 -13.05
C LYS A 5 -13.22 10.18 -14.02
N VAL A 6 -11.94 10.53 -13.84
CA VAL A 6 -10.85 9.92 -14.59
C VAL A 6 -10.13 8.89 -13.74
N ALA A 7 -10.11 7.65 -14.20
CA ALA A 7 -9.51 6.52 -13.50
C ALA A 7 -8.35 5.92 -14.30
N VAL A 8 -7.22 5.69 -13.63
CA VAL A 8 -6.14 4.83 -14.13
C VAL A 8 -6.31 3.47 -13.49
N VAL A 9 -6.34 2.41 -14.30
CA VAL A 9 -6.34 1.01 -13.83
C VAL A 9 -5.12 0.31 -14.40
N THR A 10 -4.21 -0.13 -13.53
CA THR A 10 -2.97 -0.82 -13.95
C THR A 10 -3.19 -2.34 -14.04
N GLY A 11 -2.55 -3.00 -15.01
CA GLY A 11 -2.78 -4.42 -15.30
C GLY A 11 -4.22 -4.70 -15.77
N ALA A 12 -4.76 -3.81 -16.60
CA ALA A 12 -6.17 -3.79 -16.98
C ALA A 12 -6.49 -4.53 -18.28
N GLY A 13 -5.54 -5.22 -18.90
CA GLY A 13 -5.75 -5.93 -20.17
C GLY A 13 -6.54 -7.22 -20.01
N ARG A 14 -6.59 -7.81 -18.80
CA ARG A 14 -7.30 -9.07 -18.50
C ARG A 14 -7.59 -9.25 -17.02
N GLY A 15 -8.36 -10.29 -16.70
CA GLY A 15 -8.67 -10.67 -15.32
C GLY A 15 -9.32 -9.55 -14.51
N ILE A 16 -8.94 -9.43 -13.24
CA ILE A 16 -9.53 -8.48 -12.29
C ILE A 16 -9.41 -7.04 -12.78
N GLY A 17 -8.24 -6.64 -13.30
CA GLY A 17 -8.03 -5.27 -13.77
C GLY A 17 -8.93 -4.90 -14.94
N ARG A 18 -9.15 -5.84 -15.88
CA ARG A 18 -10.10 -5.65 -16.99
C ARG A 18 -11.52 -5.43 -16.49
N ASP A 19 -11.98 -6.28 -15.58
CA ASP A 19 -13.36 -6.21 -15.09
C ASP A 19 -13.58 -4.93 -14.26
N ILE A 20 -12.58 -4.48 -13.51
CA ILE A 20 -12.60 -3.17 -12.85
C ILE A 20 -12.72 -2.05 -13.89
N ALA A 21 -11.88 -2.06 -14.94
CA ALA A 21 -11.89 -1.02 -15.97
C ALA A 21 -13.24 -0.93 -16.70
N LEU A 22 -13.80 -2.08 -17.11
CA LEU A 22 -15.12 -2.15 -17.75
C LEU A 22 -16.22 -1.65 -16.81
N MET A 23 -16.21 -2.06 -15.55
CA MET A 23 -17.23 -1.65 -14.58
C MET A 23 -17.13 -0.16 -14.24
N MET A 24 -15.93 0.40 -14.08
CA MET A 24 -15.75 1.84 -13.84
C MET A 24 -16.25 2.65 -15.04
N ALA A 25 -15.96 2.22 -16.27
CA ALA A 25 -16.45 2.86 -17.48
C ALA A 25 -17.98 2.79 -17.58
N ALA A 26 -18.59 1.64 -17.31
CA ALA A 26 -20.05 1.48 -17.27
C ALA A 26 -20.72 2.38 -16.22
N GLN A 27 -19.98 2.81 -15.19
CA GLN A 27 -20.43 3.74 -14.15
C GLN A 27 -20.19 5.22 -14.49
N GLY A 28 -19.68 5.53 -15.69
CA GLY A 28 -19.48 6.87 -16.22
C GLY A 28 -18.05 7.42 -16.13
N ALA A 29 -17.07 6.60 -15.71
CA ALA A 29 -15.68 7.02 -15.65
C ALA A 29 -15.01 7.03 -17.04
N LYS A 30 -14.05 7.94 -17.22
CA LYS A 30 -13.08 7.92 -18.32
C LYS A 30 -11.87 7.12 -17.87
N VAL A 31 -11.47 6.09 -18.60
CA VAL A 31 -10.52 5.09 -18.10
C VAL A 31 -9.22 5.08 -18.90
N VAL A 32 -8.09 5.26 -18.24
CA VAL A 32 -6.78 4.84 -18.76
C VAL A 32 -6.63 3.35 -18.44
N VAL A 33 -6.70 2.53 -19.48
CA VAL A 33 -6.42 1.10 -19.42
C VAL A 33 -4.91 0.95 -19.53
N ASN A 34 -4.22 0.76 -18.41
CA ASN A 34 -2.78 0.50 -18.42
C ASN A 34 -2.51 -1.01 -18.41
N ASP A 35 -1.82 -1.50 -19.43
CA ASP A 35 -1.37 -2.89 -19.50
C ASP A 35 -0.16 -3.00 -20.45
N ILE A 36 0.90 -3.67 -19.99
CA ILE A 36 2.10 -3.91 -20.80
C ILE A 36 2.00 -5.18 -21.66
N GLY A 37 0.86 -5.88 -21.65
CA GLY A 37 0.70 -7.12 -22.41
C GLY A 37 1.50 -8.30 -21.90
N ALA A 38 1.95 -8.28 -20.65
CA ALA A 38 2.76 -9.35 -20.07
C ALA A 38 1.91 -10.48 -19.46
N SER A 39 2.46 -11.70 -19.47
CA SER A 39 1.91 -12.90 -18.84
C SER A 39 1.84 -12.76 -17.31
N VAL A 40 1.15 -13.69 -16.61
CA VAL A 40 1.14 -13.69 -15.12
C VAL A 40 2.55 -13.98 -14.60
N GLY A 41 3.32 -14.73 -15.38
CA GLY A 41 4.76 -14.87 -15.24
C GLY A 41 5.54 -13.67 -15.78
N GLY A 42 4.97 -12.49 -15.96
CA GLY A 42 5.71 -11.26 -16.32
C GLY A 42 6.51 -11.32 -17.62
N GLU A 43 6.11 -12.17 -18.57
CA GLU A 43 6.80 -12.37 -19.86
C GLU A 43 5.96 -11.83 -21.02
N GLY A 44 6.62 -11.36 -22.08
CA GLY A 44 5.94 -10.86 -23.28
C GLY A 44 5.46 -9.41 -23.15
N ASN A 45 4.93 -8.89 -24.26
CA ASN A 45 4.40 -7.52 -24.38
C ASN A 45 3.35 -7.44 -25.49
N ASP A 46 2.23 -8.16 -25.32
CA ASP A 46 1.10 -8.11 -26.25
C ASP A 46 0.09 -7.04 -25.85
N ALA A 47 0.28 -5.84 -26.40
CA ALA A 47 -0.61 -4.70 -26.18
C ALA A 47 -2.06 -4.93 -26.67
N SER A 48 -2.32 -6.00 -27.46
CA SER A 48 -3.66 -6.27 -28.00
C SER A 48 -4.70 -6.50 -26.91
N HIS A 49 -4.31 -7.08 -25.77
CA HIS A 49 -5.21 -7.30 -24.64
C HIS A 49 -5.74 -5.98 -24.06
N GLY A 50 -4.85 -5.04 -23.76
CA GLY A 50 -5.25 -3.70 -23.31
C GLY A 50 -6.09 -2.97 -24.35
N GLN A 51 -5.70 -3.05 -25.63
CA GLN A 51 -6.44 -2.41 -26.72
C GLN A 51 -7.85 -2.98 -26.89
N GLN A 52 -8.04 -4.29 -26.72
CA GLN A 52 -9.35 -4.93 -26.75
C GLN A 52 -10.28 -4.33 -25.67
N VAL A 53 -9.79 -4.17 -24.44
CA VAL A 53 -10.57 -3.55 -23.35
C VAL A 53 -10.95 -2.10 -23.68
N VAL A 54 -10.03 -1.32 -24.25
CA VAL A 54 -10.35 0.05 -24.72
C VAL A 54 -11.45 0.02 -25.79
N ASN A 55 -11.37 -0.90 -26.75
CA ASN A 55 -12.35 -1.03 -27.82
C ASN A 55 -13.72 -1.43 -27.26
N GLU A 56 -13.77 -2.35 -26.30
CA GLU A 56 -14.99 -2.76 -25.61
C GLU A 56 -15.64 -1.59 -24.87
N ILE A 57 -14.86 -0.80 -24.11
CA ILE A 57 -15.37 0.38 -23.40
C ILE A 57 -15.98 1.38 -24.40
N LYS A 58 -15.28 1.65 -25.50
CA LYS A 58 -15.76 2.58 -26.54
C LYS A 58 -17.00 2.06 -27.26
N ALA A 59 -17.07 0.77 -27.56
CA ALA A 59 -18.24 0.14 -28.18
C ALA A 59 -19.48 0.22 -27.27
N ALA A 60 -19.28 0.22 -25.95
CA ALA A 60 -20.34 0.43 -24.96
C ALA A 60 -20.71 1.92 -24.73
N GLY A 61 -20.11 2.86 -25.48
CA GLY A 61 -20.34 4.30 -25.36
C GLY A 61 -19.49 5.01 -24.30
N GLY A 62 -18.56 4.31 -23.66
CA GLY A 62 -17.62 4.88 -22.68
C GLY A 62 -16.40 5.54 -23.32
N GLN A 63 -15.54 6.11 -22.48
CA GLN A 63 -14.29 6.75 -22.90
C GLN A 63 -13.10 6.02 -22.29
N ALA A 64 -12.15 5.59 -23.14
CA ALA A 64 -10.92 4.96 -22.69
C ALA A 64 -9.73 5.25 -23.60
N VAL A 65 -8.54 5.20 -23.03
CA VAL A 65 -7.24 5.27 -23.72
C VAL A 65 -6.31 4.19 -23.20
N LEU A 66 -5.45 3.67 -24.07
CA LEU A 66 -4.46 2.64 -23.74
C LEU A 66 -3.15 3.30 -23.28
N SER A 67 -2.56 2.79 -22.21
CA SER A 67 -1.16 3.03 -21.86
C SER A 67 -0.43 1.70 -21.75
N THR A 68 0.71 1.57 -22.44
CA THR A 68 1.56 0.36 -22.42
C THR A 68 2.84 0.57 -21.61
N ASP A 69 2.91 1.64 -20.81
CA ASP A 69 4.05 1.89 -19.94
C ASP A 69 4.06 0.92 -18.75
N SER A 70 5.26 0.50 -18.33
CA SER A 70 5.42 -0.32 -17.14
C SER A 70 5.25 0.50 -15.86
N VAL A 71 4.65 -0.10 -14.84
CA VAL A 71 4.64 0.47 -13.49
C VAL A 71 5.99 0.30 -12.78
N SER A 72 6.87 -0.59 -13.25
CA SER A 72 8.04 -1.06 -12.50
C SER A 72 9.21 -0.06 -12.43
N THR A 73 9.14 1.07 -13.14
CA THR A 73 10.19 2.10 -13.10
C THR A 73 9.58 3.47 -12.86
N TRP A 74 10.33 4.35 -12.19
CA TRP A 74 9.86 5.69 -11.88
C TRP A 74 9.42 6.48 -13.13
N PRO A 75 10.24 6.62 -14.20
CA PRO A 75 9.85 7.44 -15.35
C PRO A 75 8.61 6.89 -16.07
N THR A 76 8.54 5.57 -16.27
CA THR A 76 7.40 4.95 -16.97
C THR A 76 6.12 5.04 -16.15
N ALA A 77 6.19 4.86 -14.83
CA ALA A 77 5.03 4.99 -13.96
C ALA A 77 4.46 6.42 -13.92
N ASN A 78 5.32 7.45 -14.02
CA ASN A 78 4.88 8.84 -14.14
C ASN A 78 4.13 9.06 -15.46
N ARG A 79 4.63 8.51 -16.58
CA ARG A 79 3.95 8.60 -17.89
C ARG A 79 2.56 7.99 -17.90
N ILE A 80 2.29 6.95 -17.09
CA ILE A 80 0.95 6.38 -16.95
C ILE A 80 -0.03 7.43 -16.39
N ILE A 81 0.39 8.19 -15.38
CA ILE A 81 -0.43 9.24 -14.77
C ILE A 81 -0.54 10.46 -15.70
N GLU A 82 0.55 10.83 -16.37
CA GLU A 82 0.56 11.89 -17.38
C GLU A 82 -0.41 11.59 -18.54
N CYS A 83 -0.49 10.34 -18.99
CA CYS A 83 -1.46 9.91 -20.01
C CYS A 83 -2.91 10.27 -19.63
N ALA A 84 -3.28 10.13 -18.35
CA ALA A 84 -4.60 10.53 -17.86
C ALA A 84 -4.78 12.06 -17.91
N ALA A 85 -3.78 12.80 -17.45
CA ALA A 85 -3.79 14.26 -17.44
C ALA A 85 -3.84 14.84 -18.87
N ASP A 86 -3.03 14.31 -19.80
CA ASP A 86 -2.95 14.77 -21.18
C ASP A 86 -4.22 14.44 -21.97
N THR A 87 -4.79 13.25 -21.75
CA THR A 87 -5.97 12.79 -22.51
C THR A 87 -7.27 13.36 -21.97
N PHE A 88 -7.42 13.44 -20.65
CA PHE A 88 -8.69 13.77 -20.00
C PHE A 88 -8.65 15.02 -19.13
N GLY A 89 -7.48 15.66 -19.01
CA GLY A 89 -7.29 16.93 -18.30
C GLY A 89 -7.19 16.82 -16.77
N ARG A 90 -7.33 15.62 -16.21
CA ARG A 90 -7.36 15.38 -14.75
C ARG A 90 -7.10 13.92 -14.42
N ILE A 91 -6.91 13.64 -13.13
CA ILE A 91 -6.94 12.28 -12.58
C ILE A 91 -7.69 12.30 -11.23
N ASP A 92 -8.58 11.33 -11.03
CA ASP A 92 -9.39 11.21 -9.80
C ASP A 92 -9.12 9.91 -9.05
N ILE A 93 -8.82 8.83 -9.77
CA ILE A 93 -8.70 7.48 -9.18
C ILE A 93 -7.49 6.77 -9.76
N VAL A 94 -6.68 6.14 -8.90
CA VAL A 94 -5.63 5.20 -9.30
C VAL A 94 -5.92 3.86 -8.67
N VAL A 95 -6.14 2.84 -9.50
CA VAL A 95 -6.26 1.44 -9.11
C VAL A 95 -4.96 0.72 -9.40
N ASN A 96 -4.17 0.48 -8.35
CA ASN A 96 -2.93 -0.29 -8.39
C ASN A 96 -3.24 -1.78 -8.35
N ASN A 97 -3.45 -2.35 -9.54
CA ASN A 97 -3.80 -3.75 -9.72
C ASN A 97 -2.70 -4.57 -10.43
N ALA A 98 -1.82 -3.94 -11.22
CA ALA A 98 -0.74 -4.63 -11.92
C ALA A 98 0.05 -5.59 -11.01
N GLY A 99 0.38 -6.77 -11.54
CA GLY A 99 0.99 -7.82 -10.76
C GLY A 99 1.51 -8.99 -11.56
N ILE A 100 2.56 -9.64 -11.03
CA ILE A 100 3.19 -10.83 -11.60
C ILE A 100 3.54 -11.81 -10.47
N LEU A 101 3.81 -13.06 -10.82
CA LEU A 101 4.28 -14.08 -9.89
C LEU A 101 5.65 -14.63 -10.29
N ARG A 102 6.47 -14.95 -9.30
CA ARG A 102 7.77 -15.66 -9.41
C ARG A 102 7.89 -16.62 -8.24
N ASP A 103 7.03 -17.62 -8.23
CA ASP A 103 6.92 -18.56 -7.12
C ASP A 103 8.18 -19.44 -7.07
N ARG A 104 8.92 -19.35 -5.96
CA ARG A 104 10.16 -20.08 -5.73
C ARG A 104 10.38 -20.29 -4.24
N LEU A 105 10.78 -21.49 -3.84
CA LEU A 105 11.21 -21.73 -2.46
C LEU A 105 12.30 -20.72 -2.09
N PHE A 106 12.18 -20.08 -0.93
CA PHE A 106 12.97 -18.90 -0.56
C PHE A 106 14.49 -19.11 -0.72
N PHE A 107 15.00 -20.27 -0.33
CA PHE A 107 16.44 -20.61 -0.44
C PHE A 107 16.95 -20.82 -1.87
N ASN A 108 16.05 -20.90 -2.85
CA ASN A 108 16.36 -20.99 -4.28
C ASN A 108 15.95 -19.72 -5.05
N MET A 109 15.43 -18.70 -4.37
CA MET A 109 14.94 -17.47 -5.01
C MET A 109 16.12 -16.60 -5.45
N SER A 110 16.13 -16.24 -6.73
CA SER A 110 17.17 -15.34 -7.23
C SER A 110 16.90 -13.88 -6.85
N PRO A 111 17.93 -13.03 -6.76
CA PRO A 111 17.75 -11.59 -6.58
C PRO A 111 16.88 -10.93 -7.67
N GLU A 112 16.93 -11.45 -8.91
CA GLU A 112 16.14 -10.97 -10.04
C GLU A 112 14.66 -11.34 -9.88
N GLU A 113 14.36 -12.59 -9.49
CA GLU A 113 12.99 -13.04 -9.17
C GLU A 113 12.39 -12.25 -8.00
N TRP A 114 13.21 -11.93 -6.98
CA TRP A 114 12.83 -11.06 -5.88
C TRP A 114 12.51 -9.65 -6.40
N SER A 115 13.46 -9.03 -7.09
CA SER A 115 13.36 -7.61 -7.48
C SER A 115 12.22 -7.39 -8.46
N ALA A 116 12.02 -8.27 -9.45
CA ALA A 116 10.92 -8.14 -10.41
C ALA A 116 9.53 -8.08 -9.73
N VAL A 117 9.30 -8.92 -8.72
CA VAL A 117 8.03 -8.93 -7.97
C VAL A 117 7.90 -7.70 -7.08
N ILE A 118 8.97 -7.30 -6.37
CA ILE A 118 8.96 -6.06 -5.57
C ILE A 118 8.71 -4.84 -6.46
N ASP A 119 9.35 -4.78 -7.63
CA ASP A 119 9.31 -3.63 -8.53
C ASP A 119 7.93 -3.44 -9.16
N VAL A 120 7.30 -4.51 -9.64
CA VAL A 120 5.94 -4.42 -10.22
C VAL A 120 4.91 -4.11 -9.15
N HIS A 121 5.00 -4.76 -7.98
CA HIS A 121 3.96 -4.65 -6.97
C HIS A 121 4.14 -3.44 -6.05
N LEU A 122 5.20 -3.42 -5.26
CA LEU A 122 5.39 -2.43 -4.21
C LEU A 122 5.85 -1.10 -4.81
N ASN A 123 6.94 -1.13 -5.56
CA ASN A 123 7.47 0.08 -6.18
C ASN A 123 6.50 0.63 -7.22
N GLY A 124 5.89 -0.21 -8.05
CA GLY A 124 4.88 0.24 -9.01
C GLY A 124 3.67 0.91 -8.37
N SER A 125 3.16 0.36 -7.26
CA SER A 125 2.09 1.00 -6.50
C SER A 125 2.53 2.32 -5.86
N PHE A 126 3.78 2.39 -5.38
CA PHE A 126 4.34 3.63 -4.84
C PHE A 126 4.51 4.70 -5.93
N PHE A 127 5.11 4.35 -7.07
CA PHE A 127 5.47 5.29 -8.13
C PHE A 127 4.23 5.95 -8.75
N THR A 128 3.22 5.15 -9.10
CA THR A 128 1.96 5.64 -9.66
C THR A 128 1.18 6.50 -8.66
N SER A 129 1.08 6.06 -7.40
CA SER A 129 0.42 6.86 -6.35
C SER A 129 1.19 8.15 -6.07
N ARG A 130 2.52 8.10 -6.06
CA ARG A 130 3.36 9.28 -5.86
C ARG A 130 3.27 10.27 -7.01
N ALA A 131 3.13 9.79 -8.25
CA ALA A 131 2.93 10.61 -9.44
C ALA A 131 1.54 11.28 -9.43
N ALA A 132 0.49 10.60 -8.96
CA ALA A 132 -0.86 11.18 -8.84
C ALA A 132 -1.01 12.15 -7.66
N ALA A 133 -0.22 12.00 -6.59
CA ALA A 133 -0.37 12.77 -5.35
C ALA A 133 -0.37 14.30 -5.52
N PRO A 134 0.50 14.94 -6.35
CA PRO A 134 0.43 16.38 -6.60
C PRO A 134 -0.90 16.83 -7.22
N HIS A 135 -1.46 16.04 -8.13
CA HIS A 135 -2.77 16.32 -8.72
C HIS A 135 -3.86 16.25 -7.64
N PHE A 136 -3.88 15.17 -6.85
CA PHE A 136 -4.87 14.99 -5.79
C PHE A 136 -4.78 16.09 -4.72
N LYS A 137 -3.56 16.51 -4.38
CA LYS A 137 -3.32 17.60 -3.43
C LYS A 137 -3.86 18.93 -3.98
N THR A 138 -3.55 19.29 -5.22
CA THR A 138 -4.03 20.52 -5.86
C THR A 138 -5.56 20.52 -5.99
N GLN A 139 -6.13 19.38 -6.39
CA GLN A 139 -7.58 19.18 -6.53
C GLN A 139 -8.31 19.03 -5.18
N LYS A 140 -7.57 18.84 -4.08
CA LYS A 140 -8.08 18.46 -2.75
C LYS A 140 -9.05 17.26 -2.79
N SER A 141 -8.84 16.36 -3.74
CA SER A 141 -9.69 15.20 -3.98
C SER A 141 -8.94 14.15 -4.80
N GLY A 142 -9.26 12.89 -4.54
CA GLY A 142 -8.69 11.74 -5.25
C GLY A 142 -8.80 10.47 -4.41
N ALA A 143 -8.70 9.31 -5.06
CA ALA A 143 -8.77 8.03 -4.39
C ALA A 143 -7.69 7.06 -4.92
N TYR A 144 -7.10 6.31 -3.99
CA TYR A 144 -6.21 5.21 -4.30
C TYR A 144 -6.91 3.89 -3.95
N VAL A 145 -6.81 2.91 -4.83
CA VAL A 145 -7.21 1.53 -4.56
C VAL A 145 -5.98 0.64 -4.78
N HIS A 146 -5.51 -0.03 -3.73
CA HIS A 146 -4.32 -0.87 -3.80
C HIS A 146 -4.68 -2.35 -3.61
N MET A 147 -4.30 -3.20 -4.57
CA MET A 147 -4.55 -4.64 -4.48
C MET A 147 -3.56 -5.32 -3.54
N THR A 148 -4.05 -5.82 -2.40
CA THR A 148 -3.26 -6.68 -1.49
C THR A 148 -3.53 -8.17 -1.74
N SER A 149 -3.07 -9.07 -0.86
CA SER A 149 -3.36 -10.51 -0.91
C SER A 149 -3.27 -11.13 0.48
N THR A 150 -4.05 -12.20 0.70
CA THR A 150 -3.94 -13.05 1.88
C THR A 150 -2.56 -13.71 1.97
N SER A 151 -1.87 -13.98 0.85
CA SER A 151 -0.49 -14.48 0.87
C SER A 151 0.48 -13.58 1.65
N GLY A 152 0.22 -12.26 1.70
CA GLY A 152 0.98 -11.35 2.55
C GLY A 152 0.66 -11.50 4.03
N LEU A 153 -0.59 -11.76 4.37
CA LEU A 153 -1.07 -11.82 5.75
C LEU A 153 -0.76 -13.14 6.45
N ILE A 154 -0.96 -14.26 5.75
CA ILE A 154 -0.88 -15.61 6.33
C ILE A 154 0.23 -16.47 5.71
N GLY A 155 0.92 -15.96 4.69
CA GLY A 155 1.96 -16.67 3.96
C GLY A 155 1.41 -17.59 2.87
N ASN A 156 2.24 -17.86 1.85
CA ASN A 156 2.01 -18.93 0.87
C ASN A 156 3.37 -19.50 0.43
N LEU A 157 3.42 -20.80 0.15
CA LEU A 157 4.66 -21.48 -0.19
C LEU A 157 5.28 -20.88 -1.46
N GLY A 158 6.56 -20.52 -1.39
CA GLY A 158 7.30 -19.99 -2.52
C GLY A 158 7.03 -18.52 -2.86
N GLN A 159 6.24 -17.80 -2.06
CA GLN A 159 5.81 -16.43 -2.35
C GLN A 159 6.44 -15.38 -1.43
N ALA A 160 7.68 -15.57 -0.97
CA ALA A 160 8.30 -14.65 -0.01
C ALA A 160 8.39 -13.20 -0.53
N ASN A 161 8.82 -13.01 -1.79
CA ASN A 161 8.84 -11.72 -2.48
C ASN A 161 7.44 -11.09 -2.62
N TYR A 162 6.46 -11.89 -3.05
CA TYR A 162 5.09 -11.44 -3.25
C TYR A 162 4.41 -11.07 -1.92
N ALA A 163 4.56 -11.90 -0.88
CA ALA A 163 4.05 -11.64 0.45
C ALA A 163 4.65 -10.34 1.04
N ALA A 164 5.97 -10.17 0.92
CA ALA A 164 6.66 -8.94 1.32
C ALA A 164 6.12 -7.71 0.58
N ALA A 165 5.95 -7.78 -0.74
CA ALA A 165 5.36 -6.70 -1.53
C ALA A 165 3.94 -6.36 -1.06
N LYS A 166 3.08 -7.37 -0.87
CA LYS A 166 1.66 -7.18 -0.54
C LYS A 166 1.45 -6.61 0.86
N LEU A 167 2.26 -6.97 1.86
CA LEU A 167 2.23 -6.30 3.17
C LEU A 167 2.89 -4.92 3.14
N GLY A 168 3.94 -4.73 2.34
CA GLY A 168 4.51 -3.41 2.09
C GLY A 168 3.47 -2.43 1.56
N ILE A 169 2.62 -2.88 0.63
CA ILE A 169 1.51 -2.10 0.09
C ILE A 169 0.49 -1.74 1.18
N VAL A 170 0.17 -2.66 2.10
CA VAL A 170 -0.76 -2.37 3.22
C VAL A 170 -0.20 -1.27 4.11
N ALA A 171 1.05 -1.38 4.52
CA ALA A 171 1.71 -0.37 5.34
C ALA A 171 1.76 0.98 4.61
N MET A 172 2.17 0.99 3.33
CA MET A 172 2.21 2.18 2.50
C MET A 172 0.85 2.85 2.37
N SER A 173 -0.23 2.07 2.15
CA SER A 173 -1.60 2.59 1.98
C SER A 173 -2.05 3.39 3.20
N ARG A 174 -1.75 2.90 4.41
CA ARG A 174 -2.09 3.57 5.68
C ARG A 174 -1.37 4.91 5.82
N HIS A 175 -0.10 4.96 5.42
CA HIS A 175 0.69 6.19 5.54
C HIS A 175 0.33 7.22 4.46
N ILE A 176 0.09 6.79 3.22
CA ILE A 176 -0.43 7.68 2.16
C ILE A 176 -1.76 8.31 2.60
N ALA A 177 -2.66 7.54 3.20
CA ALA A 177 -3.91 8.08 3.73
C ALA A 177 -3.66 9.17 4.79
N GLY A 178 -2.76 8.92 5.75
CA GLY A 178 -2.37 9.91 6.76
C GLY A 178 -1.74 11.18 6.17
N ASP A 179 -0.80 11.03 5.24
CA ASP A 179 -0.13 12.15 4.56
C ASP A 179 -1.10 13.04 3.78
N MET A 180 -2.16 12.43 3.24
CA MET A 180 -3.19 13.11 2.45
C MET A 180 -4.37 13.63 3.29
N GLN A 181 -4.47 13.26 4.57
CA GLN A 181 -5.55 13.64 5.51
C GLN A 181 -5.12 14.72 6.55
N ARG A 182 -4.30 15.72 6.17
CA ARG A 182 -3.76 16.76 7.09
C ARG A 182 -4.78 17.61 7.90
N TYR A 183 -6.06 17.25 7.97
CA TYR A 183 -7.11 18.01 8.64
C TYR A 183 -7.54 17.49 10.03
N ASN A 184 -7.05 16.34 10.51
CA ASN A 184 -7.48 15.79 11.80
C ASN A 184 -6.45 15.84 12.94
N ILE A 185 -5.24 16.35 12.70
CA ILE A 185 -4.19 16.47 13.74
C ILE A 185 -4.27 17.82 14.48
N ALA A 186 -4.76 18.87 13.79
CA ALA A 186 -4.75 20.23 14.31
C ALA A 186 -5.46 20.40 15.67
N PRO A 187 -6.64 19.80 15.94
CA PRO A 187 -7.32 19.97 17.23
C PRO A 187 -6.51 19.49 18.43
N MET A 188 -5.85 18.32 18.32
CA MET A 188 -5.01 17.78 19.39
C MET A 188 -3.77 18.64 19.61
N ALA A 189 -3.12 19.08 18.53
CA ALA A 189 -1.97 19.97 18.63
C ALA A 189 -2.34 21.32 19.26
N THR A 190 -3.51 21.88 18.94
CA THR A 190 -4.00 23.13 19.53
C THR A 190 -4.36 22.97 21.01
N PHE A 191 -4.98 21.85 21.41
CA PHE A 191 -5.28 21.57 22.81
C PHE A 191 -4.00 21.48 23.66
N LEU A 192 -3.00 20.70 23.22
CA LEU A 192 -1.73 20.54 23.92
C LEU A 192 -0.92 21.84 24.07
N ALA A 193 -1.19 22.84 23.23
CA ALA A 193 -0.56 24.16 23.28
C ALA A 193 -1.30 25.18 24.17
N SER A 194 -2.40 24.79 24.81
CA SER A 194 -3.23 25.68 25.65
C SER A 194 -2.93 25.50 27.15
N ASP A 195 -3.25 26.52 27.95
CA ASP A 195 -3.15 26.46 29.43
C ASP A 195 -3.97 25.32 30.03
N ALA A 196 -5.00 24.84 29.32
CA ALA A 196 -5.83 23.71 29.76
C ALA A 196 -5.09 22.36 29.74
N ALA A 197 -3.92 22.27 29.11
CA ALA A 197 -3.07 21.07 29.10
C ALA A 197 -1.88 21.16 30.07
N ALA A 198 -1.93 22.06 31.06
CA ALA A 198 -0.79 22.35 31.95
C ALA A 198 -0.27 21.14 32.75
N ASP A 199 -1.10 20.12 32.98
CA ASP A 199 -0.72 18.87 33.68
C ASP A 199 -0.22 17.76 32.74
N VAL A 200 -0.33 17.94 31.43
CA VAL A 200 0.10 16.96 30.42
C VAL A 200 1.61 17.05 30.21
N THR A 201 2.37 16.28 31.00
CA THR A 201 3.85 16.24 30.94
C THR A 201 4.37 14.84 30.64
N ALA A 202 5.43 14.76 29.82
CA ALA A 202 6.11 13.53 29.42
C ALA A 202 5.24 12.47 28.70
N GLN A 203 4.02 12.80 28.27
CA GLN A 203 3.13 11.86 27.61
C GLN A 203 3.42 11.75 26.10
N ILE A 204 3.07 10.60 25.50
CA ILE A 204 3.16 10.38 24.05
C ILE A 204 1.74 10.13 23.56
N PHE A 205 1.26 10.93 22.61
CA PHE A 205 -0.05 10.75 22.00
C PHE A 205 0.08 10.35 20.53
N ALA A 206 -0.86 9.53 20.04
CA ALA A 206 -1.04 9.28 18.61
C ALA A 206 -2.45 9.72 18.20
N VAL A 207 -2.61 10.21 16.96
CA VAL A 207 -3.92 10.62 16.42
C VAL A 207 -4.13 9.91 15.09
N ARG A 208 -5.27 9.23 14.93
CA ARG A 208 -5.69 8.54 13.70
C ARG A 208 -7.12 8.92 13.39
N GLY A 209 -7.38 9.68 12.32
CA GLY A 209 -8.74 10.09 12.02
C GLY A 209 -9.36 10.86 13.18
N ASN A 210 -10.44 10.35 13.79
CA ASN A 210 -11.09 10.97 14.96
C ASN A 210 -10.62 10.39 16.30
N GLU A 211 -9.67 9.46 16.30
CA GLU A 211 -9.18 8.77 17.49
C GLU A 211 -7.91 9.43 18.04
N ILE A 212 -7.87 9.62 19.36
CA ILE A 212 -6.69 10.07 20.10
C ILE A 212 -6.28 8.95 21.05
N PHE A 213 -5.04 8.51 20.96
CA PHE A 213 -4.47 7.45 21.79
C PHE A 213 -3.42 8.06 22.73
N LEU A 214 -3.47 7.71 24.01
CA LEU A 214 -2.35 7.90 24.92
C LEU A 214 -1.47 6.65 24.86
N MET A 215 -0.21 6.81 24.47
CA MET A 215 0.76 5.73 24.33
C MET A 215 1.51 5.52 25.64
N SER A 216 1.73 4.27 26.02
CA SER A 216 2.63 3.94 27.11
C SER A 216 4.06 4.40 26.80
N GLN A 217 4.78 4.89 27.81
CA GLN A 217 6.20 5.19 27.67
C GLN A 217 7.04 3.90 27.65
N SER A 218 8.04 3.84 26.78
CA SER A 218 9.06 2.79 26.84
C SER A 218 9.84 2.91 28.15
N ARG A 219 9.72 1.89 29.00
CA ARG A 219 10.40 1.77 30.30
C ARG A 219 10.97 0.36 30.44
N PRO A 220 12.11 0.15 31.12
CA PRO A 220 12.61 -1.18 31.41
C PRO A 220 11.55 -1.97 32.18
N ILE A 221 11.13 -3.10 31.63
CA ILE A 221 10.10 -3.96 32.25
C ILE A 221 10.73 -4.91 33.27
N ARG A 222 11.98 -5.33 33.02
CA ARG A 222 12.76 -6.15 33.94
C ARG A 222 14.25 -6.00 33.67
N GLY A 223 15.04 -5.89 34.74
CA GLY A 223 16.50 -5.92 34.69
C GLY A 223 17.06 -7.12 35.42
N MET A 224 18.20 -7.62 34.96
CA MET A 224 19.00 -8.63 35.66
C MET A 224 20.47 -8.20 35.61
N HIS A 225 21.19 -8.44 36.70
CA HIS A 225 22.59 -8.10 36.81
C HIS A 225 23.37 -9.25 37.46
N THR A 226 24.68 -9.25 37.21
CA THR A 226 25.65 -10.19 37.76
C THR A 226 27.00 -9.49 37.80
N ALA A 227 27.81 -9.79 38.81
CA ALA A 227 29.14 -9.20 38.99
C ALA A 227 30.17 -9.75 37.98
N GLU A 228 29.96 -10.97 37.48
CA GLU A 228 30.95 -11.71 36.67
C GLU A 228 30.73 -11.55 35.16
N GLY A 229 29.70 -10.81 34.74
CA GLY A 229 29.26 -10.74 33.34
C GLY A 229 28.38 -11.93 32.94
N TRP A 230 27.93 -11.95 31.68
CA TRP A 230 27.03 -12.96 31.14
C TRP A 230 27.73 -13.83 30.09
N THR A 231 27.46 -15.13 30.11
CA THR A 231 27.77 -16.08 29.03
C THR A 231 26.48 -16.52 28.32
N PRO A 232 26.53 -17.06 27.09
CA PRO A 232 25.35 -17.59 26.41
C PRO A 232 24.55 -18.62 27.24
N GLU A 233 25.24 -19.50 27.97
CA GLU A 233 24.64 -20.54 28.82
C GLU A 233 23.90 -19.89 30.00
N THR A 234 24.55 -18.95 30.70
CA THR A 234 23.93 -18.27 31.85
C THR A 234 22.75 -17.37 31.43
N ILE A 235 22.76 -16.83 30.20
CA ILE A 235 21.61 -16.13 29.62
C ILE A 235 20.44 -17.12 29.41
N ALA A 236 20.72 -18.28 28.79
CA ALA A 236 19.70 -19.27 28.48
C ALA A 236 19.07 -19.87 29.75
N GLU A 237 19.88 -20.11 30.78
CA GLU A 237 19.44 -20.75 32.02
C GLU A 237 18.77 -19.79 33.01
N ARG A 238 19.21 -18.53 33.06
CA ARG A 238 18.79 -17.58 34.11
C ARG A 238 18.00 -16.40 33.59
N VAL A 239 18.46 -15.79 32.49
CA VAL A 239 17.87 -14.54 31.99
C VAL A 239 16.57 -14.81 31.24
N LEU A 240 16.60 -15.70 30.25
CA LEU A 240 15.42 -15.98 29.43
C LEU A 240 14.23 -16.51 30.24
N PRO A 241 14.38 -17.49 31.15
CA PRO A 241 13.26 -17.97 31.95
C PRO A 241 12.65 -16.89 32.84
N ALA A 242 13.49 -16.01 33.42
CA ALA A 242 13.03 -14.94 34.29
C ALA A 242 12.25 -13.84 33.54
N MET A 243 12.65 -13.54 32.30
CA MET A 243 12.02 -12.51 31.46
C MET A 243 10.84 -13.03 30.63
N LYS A 244 10.71 -14.35 30.44
CA LYS A 244 9.72 -14.95 29.54
C LYS A 244 8.27 -14.51 29.81
N GLN A 245 7.91 -14.34 31.08
CA GLN A 245 6.57 -13.88 31.49
C GLN A 245 6.30 -12.40 31.16
N ASN A 246 7.34 -11.64 30.86
CA ASN A 246 7.27 -10.23 30.48
C ASN A 246 7.33 -10.03 28.96
N PHE A 247 7.41 -11.11 28.18
CA PHE A 247 7.35 -11.03 26.73
C PHE A 247 5.92 -10.73 26.30
N TYR A 248 5.79 -9.78 25.38
CA TYR A 248 4.54 -9.59 24.66
C TYR A 248 4.46 -10.66 23.57
N PRO A 249 3.33 -11.39 23.46
CA PRO A 249 3.11 -12.26 22.33
C PRO A 249 3.03 -11.43 21.03
N LEU A 250 3.25 -12.09 19.89
CA LEU A 250 2.99 -11.45 18.60
C LEU A 250 1.48 -11.28 18.44
N GLU A 251 0.99 -10.09 18.76
CA GLU A 251 -0.43 -9.75 18.66
C GLU A 251 -0.70 -8.96 17.38
N SER A 252 -1.81 -9.28 16.73
CA SER A 252 -2.32 -8.50 15.61
C SER A 252 -2.98 -7.22 16.13
N SER A 253 -3.05 -6.18 15.29
CA SER A 253 -3.61 -4.88 15.66
C SER A 253 -5.02 -4.95 16.27
N ASN A 254 -5.85 -5.91 15.88
CA ASN A 254 -7.21 -6.11 16.41
C ASN A 254 -7.26 -6.83 17.77
N ILE A 255 -6.13 -7.40 18.22
CA ILE A 255 -5.97 -7.92 19.58
C ILE A 255 -5.47 -6.79 20.50
N VAL A 256 -4.57 -5.94 19.98
CA VAL A 256 -4.06 -4.76 20.69
C VAL A 256 -5.13 -3.65 20.81
N PHE A 257 -5.95 -3.48 19.77
CA PHE A 257 -7.11 -2.56 19.75
C PHE A 257 -8.38 -3.41 19.62
N SER A 258 -9.07 -3.63 20.74
CA SER A 258 -10.21 -4.57 20.86
C SER A 258 -11.55 -4.02 20.34
N TRP A 259 -11.52 -2.94 19.55
CA TRP A 259 -12.69 -2.27 19.00
C TRP A 259 -12.47 -1.89 17.53
N ASP A 260 -13.57 -1.71 16.80
CA ASP A 260 -13.52 -1.27 15.40
C ASP A 260 -13.03 0.18 15.31
N PRO A 261 -12.16 0.51 14.33
CA PRO A 261 -11.72 1.88 14.07
C PRO A 261 -12.91 2.77 13.71
N VAL A 262 -12.99 3.95 14.33
CA VAL A 262 -14.06 4.96 14.12
C VAL A 262 -13.66 6.02 13.10
#